data_AF-A0A7V8AB16-F1
#
_entry.id   AF-A0A7V8AB16-F1
#
_cell.length_a   1.000
_cell.length_b   1.000
_cell.length_c   1.000
_cell.angle_alpha   90.00
_cell.angle_beta   90.00
_cell.angle_gamma   90.00
#
_symmetry.space_group_name_H-M   'P 1'
#
loop_
_entity.id
_entity.type
_entity.pdbx_description
1 polymer ?
#
loop_
_entity_poly.entity_id
_entity_poly.type
_entity_poly.pdbx_seq_one_letter_code
_entity_poly.pdbx_strand_id
1 'polypeptide(L)'
;MKRHISLLLSTLVLFIAGFAIAQIRPNIGGYTRPPATVAPPSPQQLAPTLESCQQDNSRLRDRLRAEQEQTAQLRDQIAQFTSRGGSQVTAYCEGQFVSRNTWGASENCADSGYVCAPVSGLCRRDCNVSDDCSPDHRCDVEIHRCIRV
;
A
#
# COMPACT_ATOMS: atom_id res chain seq x y z
N MET A 1 -36.07 0.82 -20.00
CA MET A 1 -35.34 1.94 -20.65
C MET A 1 -34.23 2.48 -19.72
N LYS A 2 -33.21 1.67 -19.39
CA LYS A 2 -32.19 2.03 -18.36
C LYS A 2 -30.76 1.56 -18.70
N ARG A 3 -30.50 1.19 -19.96
CA ARG A 3 -29.24 0.59 -20.41
C ARG A 3 -28.35 1.50 -21.27
N HIS A 4 -28.76 2.73 -21.56
CA HIS A 4 -27.99 3.64 -22.43
C HIS A 4 -27.21 4.72 -21.68
N ILE A 5 -27.38 4.87 -20.36
CA ILE A 5 -26.73 5.94 -19.59
C ILE A 5 -25.31 5.53 -19.12
N SER A 6 -25.04 4.22 -18.96
CA SER A 6 -23.72 3.75 -18.49
C SER A 6 -22.60 3.82 -19.53
N LEU A 7 -22.93 3.91 -20.83
CA LEU A 7 -21.90 3.95 -21.89
C LEU A 7 -21.31 5.34 -22.13
N LEU A 8 -21.99 6.41 -21.68
CA LEU A 8 -21.51 7.79 -21.87
C LEU A 8 -20.53 8.26 -20.78
N LEU A 9 -20.49 7.59 -19.62
CA LEU A 9 -19.57 7.93 -18.53
C LEU A 9 -18.19 7.30 -18.70
N SER A 10 -18.07 6.20 -19.47
CA SER A 10 -16.79 5.51 -19.64
C SER A 10 -15.87 6.14 -20.69
N THR A 11 -16.38 6.98 -21.58
CA THR A 11 -15.58 7.69 -22.58
C THR A 11 -15.04 9.04 -22.10
N LEU A 12 -15.54 9.58 -20.97
CA LEU A 12 -15.11 10.90 -20.48
C LEU A 12 -13.83 10.84 -19.61
N VAL A 13 -13.51 9.68 -19.02
CA VAL A 13 -12.34 9.56 -18.12
C VAL A 13 -11.02 9.41 -18.91
N LEU A 14 -11.07 9.00 -20.18
CA LEU A 14 -9.88 8.83 -21.02
C LEU A 14 -9.38 10.13 -21.68
N PHE A 15 -10.11 11.25 -21.59
CA PHE A 15 -9.69 12.52 -22.19
C PHE A 15 -8.89 13.45 -21.26
N ILE A 16 -8.78 13.15 -19.97
CA ILE A 16 -8.03 14.00 -19.01
C ILE A 16 -6.54 13.59 -18.91
N ALA A 17 -6.15 12.45 -19.51
CA ALA A 17 -4.76 11.98 -19.55
C ALA A 17 -3.93 12.51 -20.74
N GLY A 18 -4.53 13.30 -21.64
CA GLY A 18 -3.93 13.65 -22.95
C GLY A 18 -3.34 15.05 -23.13
N PHE A 19 -3.49 15.97 -22.17
CA PHE A 19 -3.20 17.41 -22.40
C PHE A 19 -2.18 18.04 -21.42
N ALA A 20 -1.14 17.30 -21.02
CA ALA A 20 -0.08 17.87 -20.17
C ALA A 20 1.35 17.54 -20.60
N ILE A 21 1.60 17.19 -21.88
CA ILE A 21 2.96 16.99 -22.41
C ILE A 21 3.18 17.77 -23.72
N ALA A 22 2.87 19.08 -23.73
CA ALA A 22 3.21 19.92 -24.87
C ALA A 22 3.29 21.40 -24.47
N GLN A 23 4.28 21.81 -23.67
CA GLN A 23 4.87 23.17 -23.67
C GLN A 23 6.00 23.35 -22.62
N ILE A 24 6.74 22.30 -22.23
CA ILE A 24 8.04 22.54 -21.58
C ILE A 24 9.02 22.93 -22.68
N ARG A 25 8.99 24.20 -23.11
CA ARG A 25 10.16 24.79 -23.76
C ARG A 25 11.27 24.80 -22.71
N PRO A 26 12.42 24.17 -22.94
CA PRO A 26 13.57 24.44 -22.10
C PRO A 26 13.92 25.91 -22.34
N ASN A 27 13.60 26.77 -21.37
CA ASN A 27 14.20 28.10 -21.30
C ASN A 27 15.64 27.87 -20.88
N ILE A 28 16.50 27.56 -21.85
CA ILE A 28 17.95 27.60 -21.69
C ILE A 28 18.34 29.08 -21.77
N GLY A 29 17.88 29.84 -20.78
CA GLY A 29 18.42 31.16 -20.50
C GLY A 29 19.87 30.92 -20.10
N GLY A 30 20.80 31.24 -21.00
CA GLY A 30 22.22 31.18 -20.74
C GLY A 30 22.57 32.06 -19.55
N TYR A 31 22.71 31.44 -18.37
CA TYR A 31 23.42 32.04 -17.25
C TYR A 31 24.91 31.98 -17.58
N THR A 32 25.38 32.87 -18.45
CA THR A 32 26.80 33.24 -18.44
C THR A 32 27.04 34.06 -17.18
N ARG A 33 27.23 33.35 -16.06
CA ARG A 33 27.79 33.95 -14.84
C ARG A 33 29.16 34.53 -15.26
N PRO A 34 29.41 35.84 -15.11
CA PRO A 34 30.77 36.36 -15.27
C PRO A 34 31.69 35.53 -14.37
N PRO A 35 32.91 35.18 -14.82
CA PRO A 35 33.83 34.44 -13.97
C PRO A 35 34.04 35.27 -12.71
N ALA A 36 33.41 34.84 -11.61
CA ALA A 36 33.78 35.34 -10.31
C ALA A 36 35.22 34.89 -10.14
N THR A 37 36.16 35.82 -10.23
CA THR A 37 37.52 35.62 -9.78
C THR A 37 37.43 35.38 -8.27
N VAL A 38 37.18 34.12 -7.89
CA VAL A 38 37.26 33.68 -6.51
C VAL A 38 38.74 33.67 -6.18
N ALA A 39 39.21 34.75 -5.55
CA ALA A 39 40.53 34.74 -4.92
C ALA A 39 40.59 33.49 -4.03
N PRO A 40 41.67 32.69 -4.09
CA PRO A 40 41.77 31.50 -3.26
C PRO A 40 41.59 31.91 -1.80
N PRO A 41 40.67 31.27 -1.05
CA PRO A 41 40.45 31.58 0.35
C PRO A 41 41.79 31.53 1.10
N SER A 42 42.06 32.58 1.87
CA SER A 42 43.28 32.64 2.68
C SER A 42 43.35 31.41 3.61
N PRO A 43 44.55 30.88 3.92
CA PRO A 43 44.69 29.66 4.74
C PRO A 43 43.98 29.75 6.11
N GLN A 44 43.81 30.97 6.62
CA GLN A 44 43.16 31.28 7.90
C GLN A 44 41.63 31.16 7.84
N GLN A 45 41.02 31.28 6.66
CA GLN A 45 39.58 31.09 6.43
C GLN A 45 39.23 29.64 6.03
N LEU A 46 40.24 28.86 5.63
CA LEU A 46 40.08 27.50 5.12
C LEU A 46 39.97 26.44 6.24
N ALA A 47 40.71 26.60 7.34
CA ALA A 47 40.66 25.66 8.47
C ALA A 47 39.27 25.54 9.13
N PRO A 48 38.57 26.64 9.51
CA PRO A 48 37.25 26.53 10.15
C PRO A 48 36.15 26.04 9.20
N THR A 49 36.29 26.29 7.89
CA THR A 49 35.36 25.79 6.88
C THR A 49 35.56 24.31 6.60
N LEU A 50 36.79 23.80 6.71
CA LEU A 50 37.10 22.38 6.54
C LEU A 50 36.62 21.55 7.74
N GLU A 51 36.78 22.05 8.98
CA GLU A 51 36.21 21.43 10.19
C GLU A 51 34.68 21.39 10.15
N SER A 52 34.04 22.51 9.79
CA SER A 52 32.58 22.57 9.59
C SER A 52 32.11 21.55 8.54
N CYS A 53 32.80 21.46 7.40
CA CYS A 53 32.43 20.54 6.34
C CYS A 53 32.63 19.07 6.73
N GLN A 54 33.66 18.76 7.54
CA GLN A 54 33.89 17.43 8.10
C GLN A 54 32.79 17.05 9.11
N GLN A 55 32.38 17.99 9.96
CA GLN A 55 31.32 17.79 10.93
C GLN A 55 29.94 17.62 10.25
N ASP A 56 29.67 18.36 9.18
CA ASP A 56 28.46 18.15 8.38
C ASP A 56 28.48 16.80 7.67
N ASN A 57 29.64 16.36 7.15
CA ASN A 57 29.79 15.04 6.54
C ASN A 57 29.53 13.89 7.53
N SER A 58 30.06 13.98 8.76
CA SER A 58 29.81 12.95 9.78
C SER A 58 28.32 12.91 10.15
N ARG A 59 27.71 14.07 10.39
CA ARG A 59 26.27 14.18 10.68
C ARG A 59 25.40 13.61 9.57
N LEU A 60 25.73 13.88 8.30
CA LEU A 60 24.99 13.35 7.15
C LEU A 60 25.14 11.83 7.04
N ARG A 61 26.33 11.29 7.28
CA ARG A 61 26.55 9.83 7.30
C ARG A 61 25.77 9.14 8.42
N ASP A 62 25.68 9.76 9.58
CA ASP A 62 24.93 9.21 10.71
C ASP A 62 23.42 9.24 10.44
N ARG A 63 22.90 10.32 9.83
CA ARG A 63 21.51 10.39 9.36
C ARG A 63 21.22 9.33 8.31
N LEU A 64 22.11 9.15 7.33
CA LEU A 64 21.93 8.15 6.29
C LEU A 64 21.88 6.74 6.87
N ARG A 65 22.75 6.42 7.84
CA ARG A 65 22.72 5.14 8.54
C ARG A 65 21.41 4.94 9.30
N ALA A 66 20.97 5.93 10.06
CA ALA A 66 19.71 5.87 10.80
C ALA A 66 18.49 5.68 9.86
N GLU A 67 18.45 6.38 8.73
CA GLU A 67 17.37 6.22 7.74
C GLU A 67 17.43 4.84 7.06
N GLN A 68 18.61 4.31 6.77
CA GLN A 68 18.77 2.97 6.20
C GLN A 68 18.27 1.90 7.17
N GLU A 69 18.60 2.02 8.45
CA GLU A 69 18.12 1.10 9.50
C GLU A 69 16.59 1.16 9.63
N GLN A 70 16.00 2.36 9.66
CA GLN A 70 14.53 2.51 9.69
C GLN A 70 13.90 1.88 8.45
N THR A 71 14.46 2.14 7.26
CA THR A 71 13.92 1.59 6.01
C THR A 71 13.98 0.06 5.99
N ALA A 72 15.06 -0.54 6.51
CA ALA A 72 15.17 -1.99 6.64
C ALA A 72 14.11 -2.54 7.60
N GLN A 73 13.95 -1.93 8.78
CA GLN A 73 12.94 -2.34 9.76
C GLN A 73 11.52 -2.25 9.21
N LEU A 74 11.18 -1.18 8.48
CA LEU A 74 9.86 -1.02 7.87
C LEU A 74 9.61 -2.09 6.80
N ARG A 75 10.62 -2.41 5.99
CA ARG A 75 10.52 -3.49 4.98
C ARG A 75 10.29 -4.84 5.63
N ASP A 76 11.00 -5.14 6.71
CA ASP A 76 10.83 -6.40 7.45
C ASP A 76 9.43 -6.49 8.07
N GLN A 77 8.92 -5.39 8.63
CA GLN A 77 7.54 -5.35 9.15
C GLN A 77 6.52 -5.59 8.04
N ILE A 78 6.64 -4.90 6.91
CA ILE A 78 5.74 -5.11 5.75
C ILE A 78 5.78 -6.58 5.31
N ALA A 79 6.98 -7.19 5.25
CA ALA A 79 7.12 -8.60 4.91
C ALA A 79 6.38 -9.51 5.90
N GLN A 80 6.35 -9.20 7.20
CA GLN A 80 5.60 -9.99 8.18
C GLN A 80 4.08 -9.95 7.97
N PHE A 81 3.52 -8.87 7.41
CA PHE A 81 2.10 -8.75 7.08
C PHE A 81 1.73 -9.32 5.70
N THR A 82 2.70 -9.34 4.77
CA THR A 82 2.46 -9.53 3.33
C THR A 82 3.26 -10.69 2.72
N SER A 83 3.92 -11.51 3.52
CA SER A 83 4.50 -12.78 3.07
C SER A 83 3.61 -13.93 3.52
N ARG A 84 3.49 -14.98 2.69
CA ARG A 84 2.73 -16.17 3.06
C ARG A 84 3.35 -16.81 4.30
N GLY A 85 2.55 -16.96 5.36
CA GLY A 85 3.03 -17.49 6.65
C GLY A 85 3.82 -16.47 7.48
N GLY A 86 3.82 -15.19 7.09
CA GLY A 86 4.33 -14.11 7.93
C GLY A 86 3.59 -14.09 9.27
N SER A 87 4.32 -13.77 10.34
CA SER A 87 3.81 -13.81 11.72
C SER A 87 2.65 -12.85 11.98
N GLN A 88 2.45 -11.85 11.11
CA GLN A 88 1.40 -10.85 11.23
C GLN A 88 0.34 -10.98 10.13
N VAL A 89 0.34 -12.08 9.37
CA VAL A 89 -0.75 -12.37 8.44
C VAL A 89 -2.00 -12.72 9.24
N THR A 90 -2.99 -11.82 9.20
CA THR A 90 -4.26 -12.02 9.89
C THR A 90 -5.42 -12.07 8.91
N ALA A 91 -6.44 -12.87 9.23
CA ALA A 91 -7.68 -12.94 8.48
C ALA A 91 -8.71 -11.97 9.02
N TYR A 92 -9.59 -11.46 8.15
CA TYR A 92 -10.68 -10.57 8.50
C TYR A 92 -11.84 -10.75 7.52
N CYS A 93 -13.05 -10.40 7.95
CA CYS A 93 -14.22 -10.37 7.08
C CYS A 93 -14.31 -9.00 6.39
N GLU A 94 -14.16 -8.97 5.06
CA GLU A 94 -14.45 -7.77 4.26
C GLU A 94 -15.97 -7.52 4.16
N GLY A 95 -16.75 -8.59 4.20
CA GLY A 95 -18.20 -8.57 4.27
C GLY A 95 -18.74 -9.88 4.84
N GLN A 96 -20.07 -10.02 4.89
CA GLN A 96 -20.72 -11.18 5.50
C GLN A 96 -20.33 -12.51 4.84
N PHE A 97 -19.95 -12.51 3.57
CA PHE A 97 -19.60 -13.72 2.81
C PHE A 97 -18.18 -13.72 2.26
N VAL A 98 -17.33 -12.76 2.64
CA VAL A 98 -15.98 -12.63 2.08
C VAL A 98 -14.95 -12.59 3.19
N SER A 99 -14.13 -13.63 3.26
CA SER A 99 -12.92 -13.68 4.07
C SER A 99 -11.74 -13.16 3.26
N ARG A 100 -10.89 -12.35 3.89
CA ARG A 100 -9.61 -11.89 3.34
C ARG A 100 -8.52 -12.02 4.37
N ASN A 101 -7.27 -11.98 3.92
CA ASN A 101 -6.13 -11.78 4.80
C ASN A 101 -5.24 -10.62 4.32
N THR A 102 -4.35 -10.16 5.20
CA THR A 102 -3.39 -9.08 4.89
C THR A 102 -2.37 -9.45 3.81
N TRP A 103 -2.22 -10.75 3.52
CA TRP A 103 -1.43 -11.24 2.40
C TRP A 103 -2.12 -11.04 1.04
N GLY A 104 -3.42 -10.74 1.02
CA GLY A 104 -4.21 -10.51 -0.19
C GLY A 104 -4.96 -11.73 -0.72
N ALA A 105 -4.94 -12.87 0.00
CA ALA A 105 -5.82 -13.99 -0.32
C ALA A 105 -7.27 -13.66 0.06
N SER A 106 -8.22 -14.21 -0.68
CA SER A 106 -9.65 -14.05 -0.44
C SER A 106 -10.40 -15.36 -0.67
N GLU A 107 -11.41 -15.61 0.13
CA GLU A 107 -12.36 -16.72 0.00
C GLU A 107 -13.80 -16.18 0.05
N ASN A 108 -14.65 -16.63 -0.88
CA ASN A 108 -16.08 -16.39 -0.85
C ASN A 108 -16.77 -17.52 -0.08
N CYS A 109 -17.20 -17.24 1.15
CA CYS A 109 -17.81 -18.21 2.05
C CYS A 109 -19.16 -18.72 1.53
N ALA A 110 -19.90 -17.91 0.76
CA ALA A 110 -21.19 -18.29 0.21
C ALA A 110 -21.10 -19.48 -0.76
N ASP A 111 -19.95 -19.67 -1.43
CA ASP A 111 -19.70 -20.80 -2.33
C ASP A 111 -19.73 -22.14 -1.56
N SER A 112 -19.38 -22.11 -0.28
CA SER A 112 -19.45 -23.25 0.64
C SER A 112 -20.74 -23.31 1.46
N GLY A 113 -21.65 -22.34 1.29
CA GLY A 113 -22.91 -22.26 2.03
C GLY A 113 -22.83 -21.57 3.39
N TYR A 114 -21.72 -20.90 3.72
CA TYR A 114 -21.46 -20.33 5.05
C TYR A 114 -21.26 -18.81 5.02
N VAL A 115 -21.37 -18.18 6.19
CA VAL A 115 -20.93 -16.79 6.42
C VAL A 115 -19.46 -16.72 6.84
N CYS A 116 -18.86 -15.54 6.74
CA CYS A 116 -17.58 -15.23 7.35
C CYS A 116 -17.75 -15.05 8.87
N ALA A 117 -16.87 -15.67 9.67
CA ALA A 117 -16.91 -15.58 11.12
C ALA A 117 -16.26 -14.26 11.59
N PRO A 118 -16.99 -13.38 12.28
CA PRO A 118 -16.51 -12.02 12.58
C PRO A 118 -15.29 -12.00 13.52
N VAL A 119 -15.12 -13.03 14.34
CA VAL A 119 -14.02 -13.12 15.32
C VAL A 119 -12.74 -13.67 14.70
N SER A 120 -12.82 -14.77 13.93
CA SER A 120 -11.63 -15.38 13.32
C SER A 120 -11.28 -14.78 11.97
N GLY A 121 -12.20 -14.06 11.32
CA GLY A 121 -12.02 -13.51 9.98
C GLY A 121 -12.01 -14.57 8.86
N LEU A 122 -12.26 -15.83 9.20
CA LEU A 122 -12.27 -16.97 8.28
C LEU A 122 -13.70 -17.38 7.94
N CYS A 123 -13.90 -18.06 6.81
CA CYS A 123 -15.18 -18.68 6.53
C CYS A 123 -15.51 -19.74 7.58
N ARG A 124 -16.76 -19.73 8.08
CA ARG A 124 -17.24 -20.81 8.93
C ARG A 124 -17.21 -22.14 8.18
N ARG A 125 -17.04 -23.22 8.93
CA ARG A 125 -17.06 -24.60 8.41
C ARG A 125 -18.14 -25.45 9.07
N ASP A 126 -18.72 -24.96 10.16
CA ASP A 126 -19.83 -25.53 10.91
C ASP A 126 -20.87 -24.44 11.18
N CYS A 127 -22.08 -24.88 11.51
CA CYS A 127 -23.17 -23.99 11.90
C CYS A 127 -23.79 -24.46 13.22
N ASN A 128 -24.24 -23.51 14.02
CA ASN A 128 -25.10 -23.79 15.19
C ASN A 128 -26.51 -23.25 14.98
N VAL A 129 -26.64 -22.20 14.16
CA VAL A 129 -27.91 -21.57 13.79
C VAL A 129 -27.93 -21.27 12.30
N SER A 130 -29.12 -21.08 11.72
CA SER A 130 -29.24 -20.80 10.27
C SER A 130 -28.60 -19.47 9.85
N ASP A 131 -28.41 -18.53 10.78
CA ASP A 131 -27.69 -17.27 10.52
C ASP A 131 -26.20 -17.46 10.24
N ASP A 132 -25.64 -18.64 10.57
CA ASP A 132 -24.27 -19.02 10.21
C ASP A 132 -24.15 -19.46 8.73
N CYS A 133 -25.29 -19.59 8.03
CA CYS A 133 -25.37 -20.08 6.66
C CYS A 133 -25.59 -18.95 5.65
N SER A 134 -25.25 -19.22 4.39
CA SER A 134 -25.57 -18.31 3.29
C SER A 134 -27.08 -18.31 2.99
N PRO A 135 -27.61 -17.30 2.26
CA PRO A 135 -29.05 -17.08 2.13
C PRO A 135 -29.87 -18.28 1.61
N ASP A 136 -29.27 -19.11 0.76
CA ASP A 136 -29.90 -20.31 0.18
C ASP A 136 -29.62 -21.60 0.97
N HIS A 137 -29.12 -21.48 2.20
CA HIS A 137 -28.79 -22.60 3.06
C HIS A 137 -29.45 -22.45 4.43
N ARG A 138 -29.78 -23.60 5.03
CA ARG A 138 -30.27 -23.71 6.41
C ARG A 138 -29.28 -24.53 7.22
N CYS A 139 -29.14 -24.22 8.50
CA CYS A 139 -28.34 -25.07 9.37
C CYS A 139 -29.09 -26.36 9.68
N ASP A 140 -28.49 -27.49 9.33
CA ASP A 140 -28.82 -28.79 9.90
C ASP A 140 -28.06 -28.93 11.22
N VAL A 141 -28.79 -28.77 12.32
CA VAL A 141 -28.23 -28.77 13.68
C VAL A 141 -27.83 -30.16 14.17
N GLU A 142 -28.28 -31.24 13.53
CA GLU A 142 -27.90 -32.61 13.92
C GLU A 142 -26.48 -32.93 13.45
N ILE A 143 -26.11 -32.42 12.27
CA ILE A 143 -24.78 -32.64 11.66
C ILE A 143 -23.91 -31.38 11.65
N HIS A 144 -24.41 -30.25 12.18
CA HIS A 144 -23.75 -28.93 12.22
C HIS A 144 -23.27 -28.43 10.85
N ARG A 145 -24.08 -28.64 9.79
CA ARG A 145 -23.74 -28.23 8.42
C ARG A 145 -24.82 -27.39 7.76
N CYS A 146 -24.38 -26.42 6.97
CA CYS A 146 -25.28 -25.67 6.10
C CYS A 146 -25.67 -26.54 4.90
N ILE A 147 -26.96 -26.82 4.77
CA ILE A 147 -27.55 -27.60 3.67
C ILE A 147 -28.39 -26.67 2.80
N ARG A 148 -28.36 -26.89 1.48
CA ARG A 148 -29.14 -26.09 0.53
C ARG A 148 -30.63 -26.34 0.74
N VAL A 149 -31.42 -25.26 0.74
CA VAL A 149 -32.89 -25.29 0.80
C VAL A 149 -33.53 -25.04 -0.57
#